data_AF-A0A7C1W8V6-F1
#
_entry.id   AF-A0A7C1W8V6-F1
#
_cell.length_a   1.000
_cell.length_b   1.000
_cell.length_c   1.000
_cell.angle_alpha   90.00
_cell.angle_beta   90.00
_cell.angle_gamma   90.00
#
_symmetry.space_group_name_H-M   'P 1'
#
loop_
_entity.id
_entity.type
_entity.pdbx_description
1 polymer ?
#
loop_
_entity_poly.entity_id
_entity_poly.type
_entity_poly.pdbx_seq_one_letter_code
_entity_poly.pdbx_strand_id
1 'polypeptide(L)'
;HENEIAQSEAYYDKKFVKYWLHTGVLTVDGEKMSKSLGNFITVKDLLKKYNPMVLRLYLASIYYRSRMDFSEETLESAKSSLERIYNAKWKLDESLKNPGRGNDLENAVKKVKKSFEVAMDDDFNTPKALAAYFDFIKEINKSAESASEAQLLKAKKLFEDIGNVFGILTEEKKEGLEEKLIQFIIDLREEARKKKDFETSDKIRAKLREIGIILEDGEKTTWKKSLC
;
A
#
# COMPACT_ATOMS: atom_id res chain seq x y z
N HIS A 1 18.26 26.22 11.38
CA HIS A 1 17.36 27.17 10.70
C HIS A 1 17.61 28.61 11.16
N GLU A 2 17.58 28.94 12.45
CA GLU A 2 17.77 30.31 12.96
C GLU A 2 19.11 30.93 12.51
N ASN A 3 20.20 30.16 12.59
CA ASN A 3 21.51 30.60 12.10
C ASN A 3 21.54 30.76 10.56
N GLU A 4 20.82 29.93 9.81
CA GLU A 4 20.73 30.03 8.35
C GLU A 4 19.99 31.31 7.93
N ILE A 5 18.92 31.67 8.66
CA ILE A 5 18.21 32.94 8.50
C ILE A 5 19.16 34.09 8.79
N ALA A 6 19.83 34.08 9.95
CA ALA A 6 20.72 35.16 10.34
C ALA A 6 21.86 35.39 9.33
N GLN A 7 22.48 34.31 8.83
CA GLN A 7 23.54 34.40 7.82
C GLN A 7 23.02 34.91 6.47
N SER A 8 21.91 34.36 5.99
CA SER A 8 21.39 34.67 4.66
C SER A 8 20.79 36.07 4.59
N GLU A 9 19.97 36.44 5.56
CA GLU A 9 19.28 37.73 5.56
C GLU A 9 20.24 38.89 5.87
N ALA A 10 21.26 38.69 6.72
CA ALA A 10 22.28 39.70 6.97
C ALA A 10 23.19 39.94 5.75
N TYR A 11 23.45 38.91 4.94
CA TYR A 11 24.29 39.06 3.75
C TYR A 11 23.53 39.65 2.55
N TYR A 12 22.28 39.23 2.34
CA TYR A 12 21.50 39.61 1.15
C TYR A 12 20.49 40.74 1.38
N ASP A 13 20.28 41.17 2.63
CA ASP A 13 19.29 42.18 3.05
C ASP A 13 17.88 41.91 2.50
N LYS A 14 17.50 40.62 2.47
CA LYS A 14 16.23 40.13 1.94
C LYS A 14 15.75 38.94 2.74
N LYS A 15 14.43 38.75 2.81
CA LYS A 15 13.81 37.58 3.41
C LYS A 15 14.29 36.29 2.75
N PHE A 16 14.84 35.36 3.54
CA PHE A 16 15.47 34.14 3.04
C PHE A 16 14.44 33.16 2.43
N VAL A 17 13.42 32.78 3.21
CA VAL A 17 12.35 31.88 2.76
C VAL A 17 10.99 32.30 3.33
N LYS A 18 9.89 31.90 2.64
CA LYS A 18 8.51 32.24 3.05
C LYS A 18 7.89 31.22 4.00
N TYR A 19 8.18 29.94 3.79
CA TYR A 19 7.60 28.82 4.54
C TYR A 19 8.71 27.88 5.01
N TRP A 20 8.70 27.58 6.30
CA TRP A 20 9.55 26.57 6.92
C TRP A 20 8.69 25.38 7.34
N LEU A 21 8.99 24.20 6.84
CA LEU A 21 8.31 22.97 7.23
C LEU A 21 9.22 22.21 8.20
N HIS A 22 8.69 21.89 9.37
CA HIS A 22 9.37 21.11 10.39
C HIS A 22 8.63 19.80 10.60
N THR A 23 9.35 18.68 10.59
CA THR A 23 8.76 17.37 10.87
C THR A 23 8.75 17.11 12.38
N GLY A 24 7.80 16.30 12.82
CA GLY A 24 7.74 15.84 14.20
C GLY A 24 8.92 14.95 14.56
N VAL A 25 9.09 14.75 15.87
CA VAL A 25 10.16 13.90 16.42
C VAL A 25 9.76 12.42 16.42
N LEU A 26 10.75 11.55 16.22
CA LEU A 26 10.62 10.11 16.27
C LEU A 26 11.00 9.58 17.66
N THR A 27 10.13 8.77 18.25
CA THR A 27 10.35 7.95 19.44
C THR A 27 10.27 6.46 19.09
N VAL A 28 10.85 5.61 19.93
CA VAL A 28 10.77 4.15 19.84
C VAL A 28 10.23 3.66 21.17
N ASP A 29 9.10 2.96 21.15
CA ASP A 29 8.41 2.46 22.35
C ASP A 29 8.23 3.55 23.44
N GLY A 30 7.90 4.77 23.03
CA GLY A 30 7.72 5.92 23.92
C GLY A 30 9.01 6.60 24.40
N GLU A 31 10.19 6.04 24.11
CA GLU A 31 11.48 6.62 24.47
C GLU A 31 12.15 7.35 23.29
N LYS A 32 13.00 8.33 23.61
CA LYS A 32 13.80 9.00 22.57
C LYS A 32 14.78 7.98 21.98
N MET A 33 14.78 7.85 20.66
CA MET A 33 15.74 6.99 19.97
C MET A 33 17.17 7.51 20.21
N SER A 34 18.05 6.69 20.80
CA SER A 34 19.46 7.05 20.97
C SER A 34 20.38 5.84 20.91
N LYS A 35 21.57 6.02 20.33
CA LYS A 35 22.62 4.97 20.33
C LYS A 35 23.01 4.54 21.74
N SER A 36 22.95 5.45 22.72
CA SER A 36 23.27 5.19 24.13
C SER A 36 22.22 4.34 24.86
N LEU A 37 20.95 4.41 24.44
CA LEU A 37 19.85 3.60 25.00
C LEU A 37 19.77 2.21 24.34
N GLY A 38 20.52 1.94 23.28
CA GLY A 38 20.48 0.67 22.55
C GLY A 38 19.20 0.43 21.73
N ASN A 39 18.24 1.35 21.75
CA ASN A 39 16.94 1.28 21.07
C ASN A 39 16.95 1.85 19.62
N PHE A 40 18.14 1.97 19.01
CA PHE A 40 18.29 2.54 17.67
C PHE A 40 18.13 1.46 16.59
N ILE A 41 17.07 1.57 15.78
CA ILE A 41 16.81 0.67 14.66
C ILE A 41 17.16 1.39 13.35
N THR A 42 17.97 0.75 12.50
CA THR A 42 18.30 1.34 11.20
C THR A 42 17.28 0.98 10.14
N VAL A 43 17.10 1.87 9.16
CA VAL A 43 16.35 1.56 7.93
C VAL A 43 16.89 0.30 7.26
N LYS A 44 18.22 0.09 7.25
CA LYS A 44 18.84 -1.11 6.66
C LYS A 44 18.37 -2.39 7.35
N ASP A 45 18.19 -2.38 8.67
CA ASP A 45 17.73 -3.54 9.42
C ASP A 45 16.24 -3.78 9.22
N LEU A 46 15.44 -2.72 9.13
CA LEU A 46 14.02 -2.84 8.78
C LEU A 46 13.82 -3.41 7.38
N LEU A 47 14.61 -2.97 6.40
CA LEU A 47 14.52 -3.44 5.01
C LEU A 47 14.96 -4.90 4.82
N LYS A 48 15.62 -5.51 5.81
CA LYS A 48 15.86 -6.97 5.81
C LYS A 48 14.61 -7.77 6.19
N LYS A 49 13.70 -7.15 6.94
CA LYS A 49 12.50 -7.81 7.50
C LYS A 49 11.22 -7.44 6.76
N TYR A 50 11.13 -6.22 6.27
CA TYR A 50 9.91 -5.66 5.70
C TYR A 50 10.15 -5.13 4.29
N ASN A 51 9.14 -5.32 3.43
CA ASN A 51 9.09 -4.65 2.13
C ASN A 51 9.23 -3.12 2.29
N PRO A 52 10.07 -2.43 1.48
CA PRO A 52 10.25 -0.98 1.54
C PRO A 52 8.96 -0.16 1.48
N MET A 53 7.95 -0.66 0.77
CA MET A 53 6.65 0.01 0.64
C MET A 53 5.84 -0.05 1.94
N VAL A 54 6.06 -1.05 2.80
CA VAL A 54 5.45 -1.12 4.13
C VAL A 54 5.96 0.04 4.97
N LEU A 55 7.28 0.24 5.00
CA LEU A 55 7.89 1.36 5.71
C LEU A 55 7.40 2.70 5.14
N ARG A 56 7.30 2.81 3.82
CA ARG A 56 6.82 4.04 3.16
C ARG A 56 5.37 4.36 3.51
N LEU A 57 4.48 3.36 3.49
CA LEU A 57 3.08 3.53 3.87
C LEU A 57 2.94 3.85 5.36
N TYR A 58 3.72 3.19 6.22
CA TYR A 58 3.77 3.50 7.66
C TYR A 58 4.10 4.97 7.89
N LEU A 59 5.19 5.48 7.30
CA LEU A 59 5.58 6.88 7.44
C LEU A 59 4.50 7.84 6.89
N ALA A 60 3.86 7.48 5.77
CA ALA A 60 2.77 8.27 5.20
C ALA A 60 1.49 8.24 6.05
N SER A 61 1.28 7.22 6.86
CA SER A 61 0.11 7.09 7.75
C SER A 61 0.12 8.06 8.94
N ILE A 62 1.25 8.74 9.16
CA ILE A 62 1.46 9.64 10.28
C ILE A 62 1.56 11.06 9.74
N TYR A 63 0.81 11.98 10.34
CA TYR A 63 0.87 13.39 9.97
C TYR A 63 2.27 13.95 10.23
N TYR A 64 2.88 14.59 9.24
CA TYR A 64 4.33 14.90 9.25
C TYR A 64 4.81 15.74 10.43
N ARG A 65 3.94 16.55 11.04
CA ARG A 65 4.23 17.39 12.20
C ARG A 65 4.00 16.70 13.55
N SER A 66 3.36 15.54 13.54
CA SER A 66 3.05 14.80 14.77
C SER A 66 4.27 14.06 15.27
N ARG A 67 4.32 13.80 16.58
CA ARG A 67 5.28 12.84 17.12
C ARG A 67 4.96 11.47 16.56
N MET A 68 6.00 10.77 16.13
CA MET A 68 5.92 9.42 15.61
C MET A 68 6.46 8.48 16.68
N ASP A 69 5.66 7.50 17.09
CA ASP A 69 6.13 6.42 17.93
C ASP A 69 6.25 5.14 17.10
N PHE A 70 7.46 4.62 17.05
CA PHE A 70 7.78 3.44 16.27
C PHE A 70 7.61 2.18 17.13
N SER A 71 6.86 1.21 16.60
CA SER A 71 6.78 -0.16 17.14
C SER A 71 6.60 -1.19 16.01
N GLU A 72 6.98 -2.45 16.27
CA GLU A 72 6.82 -3.53 15.29
C GLU A 72 5.34 -3.79 14.95
N GLU A 73 4.43 -3.58 15.91
CA GLU A 73 2.97 -3.67 15.70
C GLU A 73 2.47 -2.64 14.66
N THR A 74 2.98 -1.41 14.70
CA THR A 74 2.58 -0.38 13.74
C THR A 74 3.06 -0.69 12.31
N LEU A 75 4.20 -1.35 12.16
CA LEU A 75 4.67 -1.85 10.87
C LEU A 75 3.81 -3.00 10.35
N GLU A 76 3.40 -3.93 11.22
CA GLU A 76 2.54 -5.05 10.81
C GLU A 76 1.15 -4.55 10.37
N SER A 77 0.63 -3.53 11.04
CA SER A 77 -0.59 -2.83 10.63
C SER A 77 -0.44 -2.17 9.25
N ALA A 78 0.71 -1.52 9.01
CA ALA A 78 1.02 -0.92 7.71
C ALA A 78 1.16 -1.99 6.61
N LYS A 79 1.73 -3.15 6.92
CA LYS A 79 1.82 -4.30 6.00
C LYS A 79 0.45 -4.81 5.60
N SER A 80 -0.42 -5.08 6.57
CA SER A 80 -1.82 -5.47 6.31
C SER A 80 -2.57 -4.42 5.48
N SER A 81 -2.30 -3.15 5.74
CA SER A 81 -2.87 -2.02 5.00
C SER A 81 -2.38 -1.98 3.56
N LEU A 82 -1.09 -2.24 3.33
CA LEU A 82 -0.50 -2.30 1.99
C LEU A 82 -1.07 -3.48 1.19
N GLU A 83 -1.24 -4.66 1.80
CA GLU A 83 -1.87 -5.82 1.15
C GLU A 83 -3.28 -5.49 0.65
N ARG A 84 -4.07 -4.75 1.44
CA ARG A 84 -5.41 -4.31 1.02
C ARG A 84 -5.36 -3.39 -0.20
N ILE A 85 -4.35 -2.54 -0.30
CA ILE A 85 -4.13 -1.65 -1.46
C ILE A 85 -3.81 -2.51 -2.70
N TYR A 86 -2.84 -3.43 -2.60
CA TYR A 86 -2.48 -4.31 -3.71
C TYR A 86 -3.63 -5.22 -4.15
N ASN A 87 -4.42 -5.73 -3.22
CA ASN A 87 -5.62 -6.53 -3.53
C ASN A 87 -6.66 -5.72 -4.33
N ALA A 88 -6.87 -4.45 -3.98
CA ALA A 88 -7.78 -3.59 -4.71
C ALA A 88 -7.28 -3.29 -6.13
N LYS A 89 -5.97 -3.08 -6.28
CA LYS A 89 -5.33 -2.94 -7.60
C LYS A 89 -5.54 -4.18 -8.45
N TRP A 90 -5.28 -5.36 -7.90
CA TRP A 90 -5.51 -6.64 -8.58
C TRP A 90 -6.98 -6.81 -8.99
N LYS A 91 -7.93 -6.47 -8.10
CA LYS A 91 -9.36 -6.55 -8.41
C LYS A 91 -9.76 -5.62 -9.56
N LEU A 92 -9.20 -4.41 -9.64
CA LEU A 92 -9.38 -3.53 -10.79
C LEU A 92 -8.82 -4.15 -12.08
N ASP A 93 -7.61 -4.70 -12.02
CA ASP A 93 -6.94 -5.34 -13.16
C ASP A 93 -7.72 -6.56 -13.67
N GLU A 94 -8.24 -7.41 -12.78
CA GLU A 94 -9.09 -8.55 -13.15
C GLU A 94 -10.43 -8.10 -13.74
N SER A 95 -11.10 -7.13 -13.11
CA SER A 95 -12.41 -6.64 -13.58
C SER A 95 -12.32 -6.02 -14.98
N LEU A 96 -11.18 -5.43 -15.34
CA LEU A 96 -10.92 -4.89 -16.68
C LEU A 96 -10.85 -5.98 -17.76
N LYS A 97 -10.55 -7.24 -17.42
CA LYS A 97 -10.51 -8.35 -18.39
C LYS A 97 -11.90 -8.78 -18.84
N ASN A 98 -12.91 -8.63 -17.98
CA ASN A 98 -14.30 -8.95 -18.28
C ASN A 98 -15.23 -7.89 -17.65
N PRO A 99 -15.32 -6.70 -18.25
CA PRO A 99 -16.05 -5.59 -17.67
C PRO A 99 -17.57 -5.83 -17.68
N GLY A 100 -18.23 -5.34 -16.64
CA GLY A 100 -19.69 -5.33 -16.53
C GLY A 100 -20.35 -4.21 -17.34
N ARG A 101 -21.60 -3.90 -16.98
CA ARG A 101 -22.42 -2.85 -17.64
C ARG A 101 -23.05 -1.86 -16.67
N GLY A 102 -22.69 -1.93 -15.39
CA GLY A 102 -23.21 -1.07 -14.32
C GLY A 102 -22.61 0.34 -14.33
N ASN A 103 -23.14 1.19 -13.44
CA ASN A 103 -22.70 2.59 -13.28
C ASN A 103 -22.21 2.96 -11.87
N ASP A 104 -22.01 1.99 -10.99
CA ASP A 104 -21.93 2.25 -9.54
C ASP A 104 -20.62 2.93 -9.08
N LEU A 105 -19.56 2.92 -9.90
CA LEU A 105 -18.23 3.38 -9.48
C LEU A 105 -17.96 4.87 -9.75
N GLU A 106 -18.69 5.52 -10.65
CA GLU A 106 -18.37 6.89 -11.07
C GLU A 106 -18.56 7.93 -9.96
N ASN A 107 -19.59 7.75 -9.13
CA ASN A 107 -19.81 8.63 -7.97
C ASN A 107 -18.72 8.45 -6.92
N ALA A 108 -18.24 7.21 -6.71
CA ALA A 108 -17.13 6.92 -5.80
C ALA A 108 -15.84 7.63 -6.26
N VAL A 109 -15.50 7.56 -7.55
CA VAL A 109 -14.33 8.24 -8.12
C VAL A 109 -14.37 9.75 -7.85
N LYS A 110 -15.50 10.41 -8.13
CA LYS A 110 -15.66 11.86 -7.91
C LYS A 110 -15.54 12.24 -6.44
N LYS A 111 -16.21 11.48 -5.56
CA LYS A 111 -16.21 11.71 -4.11
C LYS A 111 -14.81 11.57 -3.53
N VAL A 112 -14.14 10.45 -3.82
CA VAL A 112 -12.79 10.14 -3.33
C VAL A 112 -11.79 11.18 -3.80
N LYS A 113 -11.82 11.55 -5.09
CA LYS A 113 -10.92 12.58 -5.62
C LYS A 113 -11.06 13.88 -4.82
N LYS A 114 -12.29 14.35 -4.59
CA LYS A 114 -12.51 15.58 -3.83
C LYS A 114 -12.07 15.46 -2.38
N SER A 115 -12.38 14.34 -1.72
CA SER A 115 -11.96 14.10 -0.33
C SER A 115 -10.44 14.02 -0.17
N PHE A 116 -9.76 13.41 -1.14
CA PHE A 116 -8.29 13.34 -1.17
C PHE A 116 -7.66 14.72 -1.35
N GLU A 117 -8.13 15.51 -2.33
CA GLU A 117 -7.65 16.89 -2.56
C GLU A 117 -7.84 17.75 -1.30
N VAL A 118 -9.03 17.73 -0.69
CA VAL A 118 -9.30 18.50 0.55
C VAL A 118 -8.39 18.08 1.70
N ALA A 119 -8.06 16.78 1.82
CA ALA A 119 -7.14 16.31 2.84
C ALA A 119 -5.69 16.76 2.57
N MET A 120 -5.24 16.71 1.32
CA MET A 120 -3.88 17.12 0.96
C MET A 120 -3.68 18.64 1.03
N ASP A 121 -4.71 19.42 0.72
CA ASP A 121 -4.71 20.88 0.85
C ASP A 121 -4.68 21.34 2.34
N ASP A 122 -5.10 20.48 3.27
CA ASP A 122 -5.03 20.69 4.72
C ASP A 122 -3.61 20.38 5.27
N ASP A 123 -2.60 21.15 4.84
CA ASP A 123 -1.19 21.01 5.27
C ASP A 123 -0.67 19.57 5.15
N PHE A 124 -0.87 18.94 3.98
CA PHE A 124 -0.45 17.56 3.71
C PHE A 124 -1.01 16.56 4.73
N ASN A 125 -2.33 16.57 4.99
CA ASN A 125 -2.97 15.65 5.92
C ASN A 125 -3.04 14.22 5.36
N THR A 126 -1.88 13.56 5.30
CA THR A 126 -1.73 12.21 4.76
C THR A 126 -2.58 11.15 5.47
N PRO A 127 -2.84 11.19 6.80
CA PRO A 127 -3.76 10.24 7.43
C PRO A 127 -5.20 10.36 6.90
N LYS A 128 -5.72 11.60 6.75
CA LYS A 128 -7.05 11.83 6.17
C LYS A 128 -7.10 11.43 4.69
N ALA A 129 -6.02 11.71 3.94
CA ALA A 129 -5.92 11.33 2.54
C ALA A 129 -5.89 9.80 2.35
N LEU A 130 -5.17 9.07 3.21
CA LEU A 130 -5.18 7.62 3.25
C LEU A 130 -6.55 7.06 3.66
N ALA A 131 -7.26 7.69 4.58
CA ALA A 131 -8.63 7.30 4.92
C ALA A 131 -9.55 7.37 3.69
N ALA A 132 -9.48 8.45 2.90
CA ALA A 132 -10.21 8.57 1.63
C ALA A 132 -9.81 7.47 0.63
N TYR A 133 -8.52 7.09 0.59
CA TYR A 133 -8.05 6.01 -0.27
C TYR A 133 -8.58 4.64 0.17
N PHE A 134 -8.64 4.35 1.47
CA PHE A 134 -9.24 3.12 1.98
C PHE A 134 -10.76 3.07 1.80
N ASP A 135 -11.44 4.20 1.85
CA ASP A 135 -12.85 4.27 1.48
C ASP A 135 -13.04 3.96 -0.01
N PHE A 136 -12.13 4.42 -0.87
CA PHE A 136 -12.16 4.05 -2.28
C PHE A 136 -11.96 2.55 -2.49
N ILE A 137 -11.03 1.94 -1.76
CA ILE A 137 -10.79 0.49 -1.78
C ILE A 137 -12.06 -0.29 -1.43
N LYS A 138 -12.87 0.18 -0.47
CA LYS A 138 -14.16 -0.45 -0.13
C LYS A 138 -15.13 -0.40 -1.32
N GLU A 139 -15.25 0.74 -1.99
CA GLU A 139 -16.12 0.91 -3.16
C GLU A 139 -15.65 0.07 -4.36
N ILE A 140 -14.33 -0.02 -4.59
CA ILE A 140 -13.74 -0.91 -5.60
C ILE A 140 -14.12 -2.36 -5.29
N ASN A 141 -13.92 -2.81 -4.05
CA ASN A 141 -14.23 -4.18 -3.66
C ASN A 141 -15.71 -4.53 -3.80
N LYS A 142 -16.59 -3.56 -3.61
CA LYS A 142 -18.04 -3.73 -3.72
C LYS A 142 -18.51 -3.79 -5.18
N SER A 143 -17.96 -2.96 -6.06
CA SER A 143 -18.61 -2.63 -7.33
C SER A 143 -17.75 -2.84 -8.58
N ALA A 144 -16.48 -3.23 -8.46
CA ALA A 144 -15.59 -3.38 -9.62
C ALA A 144 -16.07 -4.44 -10.64
N GLU A 145 -16.58 -5.58 -10.17
CA GLU A 145 -17.00 -6.69 -11.04
C GLU A 145 -18.21 -6.34 -11.93
N SER A 146 -19.10 -5.46 -11.44
CA SER A 146 -20.29 -5.03 -12.17
C SER A 146 -20.05 -3.76 -13.00
N ALA A 147 -18.97 -3.02 -12.75
CA ALA A 147 -18.70 -1.74 -13.37
C ALA A 147 -18.35 -1.86 -14.86
N SER A 148 -18.75 -0.87 -15.64
CA SER A 148 -18.34 -0.77 -17.05
C SER A 148 -16.86 -0.46 -17.22
N GLU A 149 -16.29 -0.83 -18.36
CA GLU A 149 -14.88 -0.62 -18.70
C GLU A 149 -14.45 0.85 -18.52
N ALA A 150 -15.26 1.80 -18.99
CA ALA A 150 -14.96 3.22 -18.85
C ALA A 150 -14.86 3.68 -17.38
N GLN A 151 -15.65 3.08 -16.48
CA GLN A 151 -15.58 3.37 -15.05
C GLN A 151 -14.37 2.74 -14.40
N LEU A 152 -14.06 1.49 -14.75
CA LEU A 152 -12.88 0.79 -14.27
C LEU A 152 -11.60 1.52 -14.66
N LEU A 153 -11.49 2.03 -15.90
CA LEU A 153 -10.35 2.81 -16.36
C LEU A 153 -10.20 4.13 -15.58
N LYS A 154 -11.30 4.86 -15.37
CA LYS A 154 -11.30 6.09 -14.52
C LYS A 154 -10.88 5.78 -13.09
N ALA A 155 -11.39 4.68 -12.54
CA ALA A 155 -11.12 4.26 -11.18
C ALA A 155 -9.67 3.83 -10.98
N LYS A 156 -9.16 3.00 -11.90
CA LYS A 156 -7.77 2.58 -11.92
C LYS A 156 -6.83 3.76 -12.02
N LYS A 157 -7.11 4.72 -12.92
CA LYS A 157 -6.31 5.94 -13.03
C LYS A 157 -6.27 6.71 -11.70
N LEU A 158 -7.42 7.00 -11.09
CA LEU A 158 -7.44 7.71 -9.80
C LEU A 158 -6.73 6.91 -8.70
N PHE A 159 -6.93 5.59 -8.68
CA PHE A 159 -6.30 4.70 -7.72
C PHE A 159 -4.78 4.74 -7.83
N GLU A 160 -4.26 4.72 -9.05
CA GLU A 160 -2.83 4.83 -9.36
C GLU A 160 -2.30 6.22 -9.06
N ASP A 161 -3.01 7.29 -9.43
CA ASP A 161 -2.63 8.67 -9.13
C ASP A 161 -2.44 8.87 -7.61
N ILE A 162 -3.40 8.42 -6.79
CA ILE A 162 -3.32 8.50 -5.32
C ILE A 162 -2.15 7.65 -4.79
N GLY A 163 -2.04 6.40 -5.24
CA GLY A 163 -0.96 5.50 -4.81
C GLY A 163 0.43 6.00 -5.21
N ASN A 164 0.54 6.72 -6.33
CA ASN A 164 1.77 7.36 -6.79
C ASN A 164 2.14 8.59 -5.96
N VAL A 165 1.18 9.39 -5.48
CA VAL A 165 1.45 10.47 -4.52
C VAL A 165 2.12 9.92 -3.25
N PHE A 166 1.65 8.78 -2.75
CA PHE A 166 2.29 8.10 -1.63
C PHE A 166 3.55 7.32 -2.04
N GLY A 167 3.75 7.06 -3.34
CA GLY A 167 4.85 6.28 -3.89
C GLY A 167 4.85 4.82 -3.44
N ILE A 168 3.68 4.24 -3.20
CA ILE A 168 3.50 2.87 -2.67
C ILE A 168 3.14 1.85 -3.76
N LEU A 169 2.87 2.31 -4.98
CA LEU A 169 2.58 1.47 -6.13
C LEU A 169 3.82 1.39 -7.02
N THR A 170 4.84 0.66 -6.58
CA THR A 170 5.97 0.33 -7.45
C THR A 170 5.64 -0.90 -8.28
N GLU A 171 6.12 -0.95 -9.53
CA GLU A 171 6.14 -2.18 -10.31
C GLU A 171 6.87 -3.24 -9.49
N GLU A 172 6.16 -4.30 -9.09
CA GLU A 172 6.84 -5.53 -8.69
C GLU A 172 7.73 -5.92 -9.87
N LYS A 173 9.03 -6.14 -9.61
CA LYS A 173 9.85 -6.88 -10.56
C LYS A 173 9.13 -8.20 -10.79
N LYS A 174 8.43 -8.31 -11.91
CA LYS A 174 7.88 -9.57 -12.39
C LYS A 174 9.07 -10.45 -12.73
N GLU A 175 9.55 -11.20 -11.74
CA GLU A 175 10.35 -12.37 -12.00
C GLU A 175 9.43 -13.39 -12.68
N GLY A 176 9.27 -13.28 -14.00
CA GLY A 176 8.32 -14.08 -14.78
C GLY A 176 8.56 -15.59 -14.74
N LEU A 177 9.66 -16.04 -14.11
CA LEU A 177 9.89 -17.44 -13.78
C LEU A 177 9.08 -17.88 -12.55
N GLU A 178 8.95 -17.00 -11.55
CA GLU A 178 8.24 -17.27 -10.31
C GLU A 178 6.73 -17.39 -10.56
N GLU A 179 6.12 -16.46 -11.32
CA GLU A 179 4.71 -16.55 -11.72
C GLU A 179 4.41 -17.88 -12.45
N LYS A 180 5.31 -18.32 -13.35
CA LYS A 180 5.17 -19.59 -14.07
C LYS A 180 5.30 -20.80 -13.14
N LEU A 181 6.21 -20.75 -12.18
CA LEU A 181 6.39 -21.81 -11.19
C LEU A 181 5.16 -21.93 -10.27
N ILE A 182 4.63 -20.79 -9.81
CA ILE A 182 3.42 -20.75 -8.98
C ILE A 182 2.23 -21.30 -9.75
N GLN A 183 2.06 -20.88 -11.01
CA GLN A 183 0.98 -21.41 -11.85
C GLN A 183 1.11 -22.92 -12.05
N PHE A 184 2.31 -23.44 -12.30
CA PHE A 184 2.55 -24.87 -12.41
C PHE A 184 2.18 -25.63 -11.13
N ILE A 185 2.49 -25.10 -9.95
CA ILE A 185 2.11 -25.71 -8.66
C ILE A 185 0.59 -25.70 -8.46
N ILE A 186 -0.10 -24.64 -8.90
CA ILE A 186 -1.57 -24.56 -8.86
C ILE A 186 -2.20 -25.60 -9.80
N ASP A 187 -1.65 -25.78 -11.00
CA ASP A 187 -2.12 -26.77 -11.95
C ASP A 187 -1.97 -28.20 -11.38
N LEU A 188 -0.84 -28.49 -10.71
CA LEU A 188 -0.63 -29.76 -10.00
C LEU A 188 -1.68 -29.99 -8.88
N ARG A 189 -2.05 -28.93 -8.15
CA ARG A 189 -3.13 -29.01 -7.14
C ARG A 189 -4.48 -29.31 -7.79
N GLU A 190 -4.82 -28.65 -8.89
CA GLU A 190 -6.08 -28.90 -9.61
C GLU A 190 -6.14 -30.33 -10.16
N GLU A 191 -5.01 -30.87 -10.63
CA GLU A 191 -4.91 -32.29 -10.99
C GLU A 191 -5.13 -33.22 -9.79
N ALA A 192 -4.55 -32.91 -8.63
CA ALA A 192 -4.77 -33.69 -7.40
C ALA A 192 -6.24 -33.69 -7.00
N ARG A 193 -6.92 -32.53 -7.05
CA ARG A 193 -8.37 -32.42 -6.79
C ARG A 193 -9.19 -33.25 -7.78
N LYS A 194 -8.86 -33.20 -9.09
CA LYS A 194 -9.54 -34.02 -10.12
C LYS A 194 -9.37 -35.52 -9.86
N LYS A 195 -8.21 -35.94 -9.35
CA LYS A 195 -7.91 -37.33 -8.96
C LYS A 195 -8.48 -37.70 -7.58
N LYS A 196 -9.19 -36.78 -6.89
CA LYS A 196 -9.70 -36.92 -5.51
C LYS A 196 -8.59 -37.15 -4.47
N ASP A 197 -7.36 -36.74 -4.78
CA ASP A 197 -6.25 -36.70 -3.82
C ASP A 197 -6.29 -35.37 -3.06
N PHE A 198 -7.19 -35.33 -2.06
CA PHE A 198 -7.38 -34.14 -1.23
C PHE A 198 -6.19 -33.87 -0.31
N GLU A 199 -5.48 -34.91 0.12
CA GLU A 199 -4.32 -34.78 1.00
C GLU A 199 -3.19 -34.00 0.32
N THR A 200 -2.86 -34.35 -0.92
CA THR A 200 -1.85 -33.63 -1.71
C THR A 200 -2.31 -32.21 -2.03
N SER A 201 -3.59 -32.01 -2.37
CA SER A 201 -4.15 -30.67 -2.61
C SER A 201 -3.99 -29.74 -1.39
N ASP A 202 -4.30 -30.25 -0.20
CA ASP A 202 -4.22 -29.47 1.04
C ASP A 202 -2.77 -29.20 1.46
N LYS A 203 -1.87 -30.18 1.25
CA LYS A 203 -0.42 -29.99 1.44
C LYS A 203 0.12 -28.86 0.55
N ILE A 204 -0.25 -28.84 -0.73
CA ILE A 204 0.17 -27.79 -1.67
C ILE A 204 -0.35 -26.42 -1.19
N ARG A 205 -1.62 -26.32 -0.80
CA ARG A 205 -2.21 -25.07 -0.30
C ARG A 205 -1.48 -24.56 0.95
N ALA A 206 -1.18 -25.45 1.90
CA ALA A 206 -0.47 -25.11 3.12
C ALA A 206 0.95 -24.60 2.82
N LYS A 207 1.69 -25.30 1.94
CA LYS A 207 3.06 -24.92 1.57
C LYS A 207 3.11 -23.60 0.80
N LEU A 208 2.19 -23.37 -0.12
CA LEU A 208 2.05 -22.08 -0.79
C LEU A 208 1.79 -20.96 0.22
N ARG A 209 0.93 -21.20 1.21
CA ARG A 209 0.65 -20.23 2.27
C ARG A 209 1.87 -19.91 3.14
N GLU A 210 2.69 -20.91 3.47
CA GLU A 210 3.94 -20.73 4.23
C GLU A 210 4.93 -19.80 3.52
N ILE A 211 5.00 -19.84 2.19
CA ILE A 211 5.88 -18.99 1.38
C ILE A 211 5.19 -17.68 0.94
N GLY A 212 4.07 -17.32 1.56
CA GLY A 212 3.38 -16.07 1.29
C GLY A 212 2.51 -16.07 0.04
N ILE A 213 2.07 -17.22 -0.47
CA ILE A 213 1.13 -17.32 -1.60
C ILE A 213 -0.23 -17.78 -1.10
N ILE A 214 -1.24 -16.93 -1.25
CA ILE A 214 -2.61 -17.22 -0.82
C ILE A 214 -3.45 -17.61 -2.03
N LEU A 215 -4.05 -18.79 -1.98
CA LEU A 215 -5.00 -19.28 -2.99
C LEU A 215 -6.44 -18.90 -2.62
N GLU A 216 -7.16 -18.36 -3.61
CA GLU A 216 -8.59 -18.05 -3.56
C GLU A 216 -9.32 -18.96 -4.57
N ASP A 217 -10.24 -19.80 -4.07
CA ASP A 217 -10.99 -20.73 -4.91
C ASP A 217 -12.32 -20.07 -5.35
N GLY A 218 -12.48 -19.82 -6.66
CA GLY A 218 -13.74 -19.38 -7.29
C GLY A 218 -14.15 -20.32 -8.44
N GLU A 219 -14.75 -19.80 -9.51
CA GLU A 219 -14.92 -20.57 -10.77
C GLU A 219 -13.57 -21.02 -11.36
N LYS A 220 -12.52 -20.26 -11.08
CA LYS A 220 -11.12 -20.62 -11.27
C LYS A 220 -10.36 -20.34 -9.98
N THR A 221 -9.33 -21.14 -9.70
CA THR A 221 -8.40 -20.87 -8.61
C THR A 221 -7.52 -19.68 -9.01
N THR A 222 -7.60 -18.59 -8.25
CA THR A 222 -6.70 -17.42 -8.36
C THR A 222 -5.72 -17.42 -7.19
N TRP A 223 -4.64 -16.64 -7.32
CA TRP A 223 -3.62 -16.54 -6.30
C TRP A 223 -3.09 -15.13 -6.17
N LYS A 224 -2.57 -14.81 -4.97
CA LYS A 224 -1.92 -13.55 -4.66
C LYS A 224 -0.71 -13.75 -3.76
N LYS A 225 0.27 -12.86 -3.86
CA LYS A 225 1.37 -12.76 -2.89
C LYS A 225 0.90 -11.96 -1.68
N SER A 226 1.10 -12.53 -0.50
CA SER A 226 1.13 -11.79 0.76
C SER A 226 2.45 -11.04 0.82
N LEU A 227 2.40 -9.79 1.28
CA LEU A 227 3.58 -8.95 1.37
C LEU A 227 4.37 -9.38 2.60
N CYS A 228 5.41 -10.20 2.45
CA CYS A 228 6.32 -10.50 3.56
C CYS A 228 7.03 -9.23 4.05
#